data_AF-A7RX28-F1
#
_entry.id   AF-A7RX28-F1
#
_cell.length_a   1.000
_cell.length_b   1.000
_cell.length_c   1.000
_cell.angle_alpha   90.00
_cell.angle_beta   90.00
_cell.angle_gamma   90.00
#
_symmetry.space_group_name_H-M   'P 1'
#
loop_
_entity.id
_entity.type
_entity.pdbx_description
1 polymer ?
#
loop_
_entity_poly.entity_id
_entity_poly.type
_entity_poly.pdbx_seq_one_letter_code
_entity_poly.pdbx_strand_id
1 'polypeptide(L)'
;QITNQLKIMTTALFSILLLNKSISRKRWFYLLMLMIGVAVVEIELHRKIAAKMNKKEADAASKSFLIGFLSVLAASVISGFAGVFLEKIVKHKSTSLWIMNVHLYSWGVCLGVLGVVLKDGYQISQLGFFYGYDSVVWTVVALASAGGILVSLVLKYASTITKGFATSCAIVLSSLASVIIFGFDPSIYFILGAFLVVFAVILYGI
;
A
#
# COMPACT_ATOMS: atom_id res chain seq x y z
N GLN A 1 2.10 9.88 -2.49
CA GLN A 1 1.17 8.74 -2.31
C GLN A 1 0.52 8.33 -3.62
N ILE A 2 0.09 9.28 -4.45
CA ILE A 2 -0.52 9.03 -5.79
C ILE A 2 0.39 8.21 -6.71
N THR A 3 1.70 8.51 -6.77
CA THR A 3 2.67 7.72 -7.55
C THR A 3 2.85 6.29 -7.03
N ASN A 4 2.39 5.99 -5.79
CA ASN A 4 2.40 4.63 -5.26
C ASN A 4 1.28 3.77 -5.90
N GLN A 5 0.27 4.38 -6.53
CA GLN A 5 -0.74 3.67 -7.32
C GLN A 5 -0.19 3.13 -8.65
N LEU A 6 0.96 3.63 -9.10
CA LEU A 6 1.73 3.01 -10.19
C LEU A 6 2.10 1.56 -9.88
N LYS A 7 2.16 1.20 -8.58
CA LYS A 7 2.33 -0.16 -8.12
C LYS A 7 1.29 -1.11 -8.70
N ILE A 8 0.04 -0.67 -8.90
CA ILE A 8 -1.02 -1.53 -9.46
C ILE A 8 -0.67 -1.91 -10.91
N MET A 9 -0.19 -0.96 -11.70
CA MET A 9 0.28 -1.19 -13.08
C MET A 9 1.54 -2.06 -13.13
N THR A 10 2.54 -1.77 -12.29
CA THR A 10 3.79 -2.57 -12.26
C THR A 10 3.51 -3.99 -11.81
N THR A 11 2.63 -4.19 -10.83
CA THR A 11 2.16 -5.52 -10.40
C THR A 11 1.48 -6.27 -11.54
N ALA A 12 0.61 -5.60 -12.32
CA ALA A 12 -0.06 -6.23 -13.46
C ALA A 12 0.94 -6.66 -14.54
N LEU A 13 1.91 -5.79 -14.88
CA LEU A 13 2.99 -6.10 -15.82
C LEU A 13 3.83 -7.29 -15.36
N PHE A 14 4.29 -7.28 -14.11
CA PHE A 14 5.07 -8.40 -13.57
C PHE A 14 4.24 -9.68 -13.45
N SER A 15 2.93 -9.61 -13.23
CA SER A 15 2.07 -10.79 -13.18
C SER A 15 2.00 -11.50 -14.54
N ILE A 16 2.04 -10.75 -15.65
CA ILE A 16 2.15 -11.32 -17.00
C ILE A 16 3.54 -11.94 -17.18
N LEU A 17 4.61 -11.21 -16.85
CA LEU A 17 5.99 -11.66 -17.08
C LEU A 17 6.43 -12.84 -16.20
N LEU A 18 6.04 -12.87 -14.93
CA LEU A 18 6.54 -13.84 -13.94
C LEU A 18 5.60 -15.03 -13.71
N LEU A 19 4.28 -14.86 -13.83
CA LEU A 19 3.29 -15.93 -13.66
C LEU A 19 2.65 -16.40 -14.98
N ASN A 20 3.08 -15.88 -16.14
CA ASN A 20 2.50 -16.20 -17.45
C ASN A 20 0.96 -16.03 -17.50
N LYS A 21 0.40 -15.08 -16.73
CA LYS A 21 -1.03 -14.81 -16.79
C LYS A 21 -1.37 -13.99 -18.03
N SER A 22 -2.43 -14.36 -18.74
CA SER A 22 -2.99 -13.54 -19.81
C SER A 22 -4.05 -12.58 -19.24
N ILE A 23 -3.77 -11.28 -19.32
CA ILE A 23 -4.72 -10.22 -18.92
C ILE A 23 -5.41 -9.70 -20.18
N SER A 24 -6.73 -9.90 -20.26
CA SER A 24 -7.56 -9.38 -21.37
C SER A 24 -7.52 -7.86 -21.46
N ARG A 25 -7.67 -7.29 -22.67
CA ARG A 25 -7.73 -5.83 -22.91
C ARG A 25 -8.80 -5.13 -22.06
N LYS A 26 -9.92 -5.81 -21.76
CA LYS A 26 -10.98 -5.28 -20.88
C LYS A 26 -10.49 -5.11 -19.42
N ARG A 27 -9.70 -6.06 -18.93
CA ARG A 27 -9.15 -6.02 -17.55
C ARG A 27 -8.10 -4.92 -17.39
N TRP A 28 -7.33 -4.63 -18.45
CA TRP A 28 -6.43 -3.48 -18.48
C TRP A 28 -7.18 -2.15 -18.34
N PHE A 29 -8.33 -2.02 -19.00
CA PHE A 29 -9.18 -0.84 -18.87
C PHE A 29 -9.70 -0.66 -17.43
N TYR A 30 -10.16 -1.72 -16.77
CA TYR A 30 -10.63 -1.64 -15.38
C TYR A 30 -9.51 -1.28 -14.39
N LEU A 31 -8.29 -1.78 -14.61
CA LEU A 31 -7.13 -1.43 -13.79
C LEU A 31 -6.74 0.06 -13.94
N LEU A 32 -6.80 0.60 -15.17
CA LEU A 32 -6.59 2.02 -15.42
C LEU A 32 -7.67 2.87 -14.75
N MET A 33 -8.93 2.44 -14.86
CA MET A 33 -10.05 3.14 -14.23
C MET A 33 -9.94 3.17 -12.70
N LEU A 34 -9.54 2.03 -12.09
CA LEU A 34 -9.25 1.93 -10.66
C LEU A 34 -8.13 2.89 -10.23
N MET A 35 -7.05 2.95 -11.01
CA MET A 35 -5.91 3.84 -10.75
C MET A 35 -6.34 5.31 -10.75
N ILE A 36 -7.14 5.72 -11.75
CA ILE A 36 -7.67 7.08 -11.84
C ILE A 36 -8.56 7.39 -10.64
N GLY A 37 -9.44 6.47 -10.26
CA GLY A 37 -10.36 6.65 -9.13
C GLY A 37 -9.62 6.86 -7.81
N VAL A 38 -8.62 6.02 -7.53
CA VAL A 38 -7.81 6.16 -6.32
C VAL A 38 -6.94 7.42 -6.36
N ALA A 39 -6.39 7.79 -7.52
CA ALA A 39 -5.61 9.02 -7.66
C ALA A 39 -6.46 10.27 -7.35
N VAL A 40 -7.70 10.34 -7.83
CA VAL A 40 -8.62 11.45 -7.55
C VAL A 40 -8.92 11.57 -6.05
N VAL A 41 -9.22 10.45 -5.38
CA VAL A 41 -9.48 10.42 -3.93
C VAL A 41 -8.25 10.90 -3.14
N GLU A 42 -7.05 10.44 -3.52
CA GLU A 42 -5.81 10.80 -2.83
C GLU A 42 -5.39 12.25 -3.05
N ILE A 43 -5.60 12.81 -4.26
CA ILE A 43 -5.32 14.21 -4.58
C ILE A 43 -6.14 15.12 -3.67
N GLU A 44 -7.43 14.85 -3.52
CA GLU A 44 -8.32 15.68 -2.71
C GLU A 44 -7.95 15.62 -1.21
N LEU A 45 -7.60 14.43 -0.72
CA LEU A 45 -7.09 14.27 0.64
C LEU A 45 -5.78 15.03 0.86
N HIS A 46 -4.83 14.94 -0.07
CA HIS A 46 -3.55 15.67 0.00
C HIS A 46 -3.73 17.18 -0.09
N ARG A 47 -4.66 17.66 -0.91
CA ARG A 47 -4.93 19.09 -1.07
C ARG A 47 -5.44 19.70 0.23
N LYS A 48 -6.31 18.99 0.95
CA LYS A 48 -6.79 19.41 2.29
C LYS A 48 -5.67 19.42 3.34
N ILE A 49 -4.72 18.49 3.26
CA ILE A 49 -3.54 18.47 4.15
C ILE A 49 -2.59 19.63 3.80
N ALA A 50 -2.31 19.84 2.51
CA ALA A 50 -1.42 20.91 2.04
C ALA A 50 -1.97 22.31 2.35
N ALA A 51 -3.29 22.50 2.32
CA ALA A 51 -3.93 23.75 2.71
C ALA A 51 -3.74 24.09 4.21
N LYS A 52 -3.38 23.11 5.05
CA LYS A 52 -3.05 23.29 6.46
C LYS A 52 -1.54 23.42 6.73
N MET A 53 -0.68 23.26 5.73
CA MET A 53 0.80 23.34 5.89
C MET A 53 1.31 24.78 5.87
N ASN A 54 2.39 25.03 6.61
CA ASN A 54 2.99 26.37 6.68
C ASN A 54 3.88 26.67 5.46
N LYS A 55 4.04 27.97 5.13
CA LYS A 55 4.81 28.45 3.96
C LYS A 55 6.27 27.93 3.89
N LYS A 56 6.90 27.70 5.05
CA LYS A 56 8.26 27.12 5.15
C LYS A 56 8.33 25.65 4.72
N GLU A 57 7.26 24.88 4.93
CA GLU A 57 7.20 23.45 4.58
C GLU A 57 6.94 23.25 3.08
N ALA A 58 6.19 24.18 2.47
CA ALA A 58 5.91 24.17 1.03
C ALA A 58 7.17 24.39 0.16
N ASP A 59 8.06 25.30 0.55
CA ASP A 59 9.30 25.58 -0.18
C ASP A 59 10.32 24.43 -0.09
N ALA A 60 10.37 23.73 1.05
CA ALA A 60 11.21 22.54 1.23
C ALA A 60 10.68 21.35 0.41
N ALA A 61 9.36 21.20 0.30
CA ALA A 61 8.73 20.16 -0.51
C ALA A 61 9.00 20.34 -2.01
N SER A 62 9.05 21.59 -2.48
CA SER A 62 9.27 21.89 -3.90
C SER A 62 10.72 21.60 -4.35
N LYS A 63 11.72 21.79 -3.48
CA LYS A 63 13.14 21.53 -3.79
C LYS A 63 13.47 20.04 -3.95
N SER A 64 12.67 19.16 -3.35
CA SER A 64 12.92 17.70 -3.32
C SER A 64 11.96 16.91 -4.21
N PHE A 65 11.11 17.60 -4.98
CA PHE A 65 10.03 16.95 -5.74
C PHE A 65 10.53 15.85 -6.68
N LEU A 66 11.62 16.11 -7.41
CA LEU A 66 12.16 15.16 -8.38
C LEU A 66 12.76 13.92 -7.71
N ILE A 67 13.47 14.10 -6.59
CA ILE A 67 14.03 13.00 -5.78
C ILE A 67 12.89 12.18 -5.17
N GLY A 68 11.89 12.84 -4.57
CA GLY A 68 10.71 12.17 -4.01
C GLY A 68 9.93 11.41 -5.08
N PHE A 69 9.76 11.98 -6.27
CA PHE A 69 9.10 11.33 -7.39
C PHE A 69 9.85 10.07 -7.85
N LEU A 70 11.17 10.17 -8.07
CA LEU A 70 12.00 9.02 -8.44
C LEU A 70 12.02 7.94 -7.35
N SER A 71 12.10 8.32 -6.07
CA SER A 71 12.03 7.36 -4.96
C SER A 71 10.70 6.61 -4.93
N VAL A 72 9.57 7.29 -5.15
CA VAL A 72 8.26 6.61 -5.17
C VAL A 72 8.10 5.74 -6.41
N LEU A 73 8.61 6.16 -7.57
CA LEU A 73 8.65 5.31 -8.77
C LEU A 73 9.43 4.02 -8.51
N ALA A 74 10.66 4.13 -8.01
CA ALA A 74 11.49 2.97 -7.69
C ALA A 74 10.81 2.07 -6.66
N ALA A 75 10.24 2.64 -5.59
CA ALA A 75 9.50 1.90 -4.57
C ALA A 75 8.29 1.17 -5.17
N SER A 76 7.55 1.79 -6.09
CA SER A 76 6.37 1.19 -6.73
C SER A 76 6.73 0.00 -7.63
N VAL A 77 7.85 0.09 -8.36
CA VAL A 77 8.37 -1.00 -9.21
C VAL A 77 8.84 -2.17 -8.34
N ILE A 78 9.67 -1.90 -7.33
CA ILE A 78 10.18 -2.92 -6.40
C ILE A 78 9.03 -3.59 -5.66
N SER A 79 8.04 -2.82 -5.20
CA SER A 79 6.90 -3.36 -4.47
C SER A 79 5.98 -4.21 -5.36
N GLY A 80 5.79 -3.83 -6.62
CA GLY A 80 5.04 -4.62 -7.59
C GLY A 80 5.75 -5.94 -7.91
N PHE A 81 7.06 -5.89 -8.17
CA PHE A 81 7.89 -7.07 -8.40
C PHE A 81 7.85 -8.02 -7.19
N ALA A 82 8.12 -7.52 -5.98
CA ALA A 82 8.16 -8.32 -4.76
C ALA A 82 6.81 -9.00 -4.46
N GLY A 83 5.69 -8.30 -4.68
CA GLY A 83 4.36 -8.87 -4.48
C GLY A 83 4.08 -10.05 -5.42
N VAL A 84 4.39 -9.89 -6.71
CA VAL A 84 4.21 -10.93 -7.72
C VAL A 84 5.18 -12.09 -7.51
N PHE A 85 6.43 -11.80 -7.15
CA PHE A 85 7.43 -12.82 -6.83
C PHE A 85 7.01 -13.65 -5.62
N LEU A 86 6.48 -13.02 -4.56
CA LEU A 86 5.91 -13.74 -3.43
C LEU A 86 4.71 -14.60 -3.85
N GLU A 87 3.79 -14.10 -4.68
CA GLU A 87 2.70 -14.92 -5.24
C GLU A 87 3.26 -16.14 -5.99
N LYS A 88 4.30 -15.95 -6.81
CA LYS A 88 4.94 -17.03 -7.58
C LYS A 88 5.53 -18.09 -6.65
N ILE A 89 6.30 -17.71 -5.63
CA ILE A 89 6.91 -18.68 -4.72
C ILE A 89 5.83 -19.42 -3.92
N VAL A 90 4.84 -18.68 -3.39
CA VAL A 90 3.78 -19.27 -2.53
C VAL A 90 2.92 -20.27 -3.31
N LYS A 91 2.71 -20.05 -4.61
CA LYS A 91 1.87 -20.93 -5.44
C LYS A 91 2.60 -22.07 -6.12
N HIS A 92 3.90 -21.96 -6.39
CA HIS A 92 4.65 -22.97 -7.14
C HIS A 92 5.56 -23.86 -6.29
N LYS A 93 5.86 -23.50 -5.03
CA LYS A 93 6.56 -24.40 -4.11
C LYS A 93 5.55 -25.21 -3.28
N SER A 94 5.86 -26.48 -3.06
CA SER A 94 5.13 -27.38 -2.14
C SER A 94 5.42 -27.15 -0.65
N THR A 95 6.25 -26.14 -0.34
CA THR A 95 6.60 -25.78 1.05
C THR A 95 5.40 -25.21 1.78
N SER A 96 5.31 -25.46 3.09
CA SER A 96 4.25 -24.85 3.89
C SER A 96 4.37 -23.32 3.92
N LEU A 97 3.23 -22.64 3.86
CA LEU A 97 3.17 -21.17 3.90
C LEU A 97 3.82 -20.59 5.16
N TRP A 98 3.66 -21.28 6.29
CA TRP A 98 4.23 -20.88 7.57
C TRP A 98 5.75 -20.87 7.52
N ILE A 99 6.38 -21.91 6.96
CA ILE A 99 7.85 -21.97 6.84
C ILE A 99 8.34 -20.86 5.92
N MET A 100 7.66 -20.60 4.80
CA MET A 100 8.03 -19.51 3.90
C MET A 100 7.92 -18.13 4.58
N ASN A 101 6.84 -17.90 5.33
CA ASN A 101 6.67 -16.67 6.10
C ASN A 101 7.73 -16.52 7.18
N VAL A 102 8.13 -17.60 7.86
CA VAL A 102 9.23 -17.57 8.82
C VAL A 102 10.51 -17.08 8.15
N HIS A 103 10.91 -17.67 7.02
CA HIS A 103 12.12 -17.21 6.30
C HIS A 103 12.02 -15.74 5.85
N LEU A 104 10.85 -15.34 5.32
CA LEU A 104 10.62 -13.96 4.87
C LEU A 104 10.70 -12.96 6.04
N TYR A 105 10.05 -13.27 7.16
CA TYR A 105 10.03 -12.42 8.33
C TYR A 105 11.37 -12.42 9.06
N SER A 106 12.11 -13.53 9.08
CA SER A 106 13.48 -13.57 9.59
C SER A 106 14.36 -12.56 8.86
N TRP A 107 14.28 -12.49 7.53
CA TRP A 107 15.03 -11.49 6.76
C TRP A 107 14.50 -10.07 7.01
N GLY A 108 13.18 -9.92 7.16
CA GLY A 108 12.55 -8.65 7.52
C GLY A 108 13.00 -8.11 8.88
N VAL A 109 13.15 -8.97 9.90
CA VAL A 109 13.65 -8.59 11.22
C VAL A 109 15.11 -8.13 11.14
N CYS A 110 15.97 -8.88 10.45
CA CYS A 110 17.38 -8.50 10.28
C CYS A 110 17.53 -7.11 9.62
N LEU A 111 16.82 -6.89 8.51
CA LEU A 111 16.83 -5.60 7.80
C LEU A 111 16.15 -4.49 8.62
N GLY A 112 15.10 -4.82 9.38
CA GLY A 112 14.41 -3.88 10.26
C GLY A 112 15.31 -3.37 11.38
N VAL A 113 16.00 -4.27 12.08
CA VAL A 113 16.96 -3.91 13.14
C VAL A 113 18.10 -3.08 12.57
N LEU A 114 18.65 -3.47 11.41
CA LEU A 114 19.68 -2.68 10.73
C LEU A 114 19.18 -1.27 10.41
N GLY A 115 17.96 -1.14 9.87
CA GLY A 115 17.35 0.16 9.57
C GLY A 115 17.17 1.03 10.80
N VAL A 116 16.77 0.44 11.93
CA VAL A 116 16.62 1.14 13.21
C VAL A 116 17.98 1.63 13.73
N VAL A 117 19.00 0.78 13.70
CA VAL A 117 20.35 1.15 14.17
C VAL A 117 20.96 2.26 13.31
N LEU A 118 20.82 2.18 11.98
CA LEU A 118 21.39 3.16 11.06
C LEU A 118 20.72 4.53 11.14
N LYS A 119 19.41 4.57 11.43
CA LYS A 119 18.63 5.82 11.41
C LYS A 119 18.51 6.46 12.79
N ASP A 120 18.15 5.66 13.80
CA ASP A 120 17.70 6.15 15.11
C ASP A 120 18.57 5.59 16.26
N GLY A 121 19.69 4.92 15.97
CA GLY A 121 20.51 4.22 16.96
C GLY A 121 21.02 5.10 18.11
N TYR A 122 21.36 6.37 17.84
CA TYR A 122 21.78 7.32 18.87
C TYR A 122 20.65 7.63 19.87
N GLN A 123 19.44 7.90 19.36
CA GLN A 123 18.28 8.23 20.18
C GLN A 123 17.82 7.03 21.01
N ILE A 124 17.90 5.83 20.44
CA ILE A 124 17.57 4.57 21.11
C ILE A 124 18.56 4.26 22.24
N SER A 125 19.85 4.56 22.05
CA SER A 125 20.86 4.40 23.10
C SER A 125 20.56 5.26 24.34
N GLN A 126 19.99 6.45 24.14
CA GLN A 126 19.69 7.37 25.24
C GLN A 126 18.34 7.13 25.91
N LEU A 127 17.29 6.84 25.14
CA LEU A 127 15.92 6.75 25.64
C LEU A 127 15.43 5.31 25.84
N GLY A 128 16.11 4.34 25.22
CA GLY A 128 15.69 2.96 25.13
C GLY A 128 14.81 2.69 23.91
N PHE A 129 14.83 1.44 23.41
CA PHE A 129 14.11 1.04 22.20
C PHE A 129 12.58 1.17 22.31
N PHE A 130 12.04 0.92 23.51
CA PHE A 130 10.60 0.94 23.76
C PHE A 130 10.10 2.26 24.33
N TYR A 131 10.89 3.33 24.20
CA TYR A 131 10.48 4.65 24.64
C TYR A 131 9.23 5.13 23.88
N GLY A 132 8.18 5.54 24.62
CA GLY A 132 6.93 6.01 24.03
C GLY A 132 5.97 4.93 23.53
N TYR A 133 6.22 3.65 23.83
CA TYR A 133 5.28 2.57 23.52
C TYR A 133 4.10 2.59 24.50
N ASP A 134 2.92 2.99 24.01
CA ASP A 134 1.65 2.91 24.73
C ASP A 134 0.79 1.74 24.24
N SER A 135 -0.40 1.58 24.83
CA SER A 135 -1.34 0.52 24.42
C SER A 135 -1.81 0.66 22.96
N VAL A 136 -1.81 1.88 22.41
CA VAL A 136 -2.19 2.14 21.02
C VAL A 136 -1.11 1.63 20.08
N VAL A 137 0.17 1.90 20.37
CA VAL A 137 1.31 1.38 19.60
C VAL A 137 1.28 -0.14 19.57
N TRP A 138 1.06 -0.80 20.71
CA TRP A 138 0.94 -2.27 20.74
C TRP A 138 -0.24 -2.79 19.92
N THR A 139 -1.37 -2.08 19.92
CA THR A 139 -2.53 -2.42 19.08
C THR A 139 -2.19 -2.30 17.60
N VAL A 140 -1.49 -1.24 17.19
CA VAL A 140 -1.04 -1.04 15.80
C VAL A 140 -0.04 -2.12 15.39
N VAL A 141 0.91 -2.49 16.26
CA VAL A 141 1.86 -3.57 16.02
C VAL A 141 1.13 -4.89 15.82
N ALA A 142 0.21 -5.25 16.71
CA ALA A 142 -0.58 -6.48 16.60
C ALA A 142 -1.42 -6.51 15.31
N LEU A 143 -2.06 -5.40 14.96
CA LEU A 143 -2.86 -5.27 13.74
C LEU A 143 -2.00 -5.37 12.47
N ALA A 144 -0.81 -4.75 12.46
CA ALA A 144 0.13 -4.82 11.35
C ALA A 144 0.66 -6.26 11.16
N SER A 145 1.00 -6.95 12.24
CA SER A 145 1.42 -8.35 12.22
C SER A 145 0.30 -9.26 11.70
N ALA A 146 -0.93 -9.11 12.20
CA ALA A 146 -2.09 -9.86 11.71
C ALA A 146 -2.36 -9.58 10.22
N GLY A 147 -2.26 -8.32 9.80
CA GLY A 147 -2.37 -7.90 8.41
C GLY A 147 -1.33 -8.58 7.51
N GLY A 148 -0.08 -8.70 7.97
CA GLY A 148 0.99 -9.41 7.25
C GLY A 148 0.66 -10.89 7.00
N ILE A 149 0.13 -11.58 8.00
CA ILE A 149 -0.29 -12.98 7.89
C ILE A 149 -1.49 -13.10 6.94
N LEU A 150 -2.51 -12.25 7.10
CA LEU A 150 -3.68 -12.23 6.20
C LEU A 150 -3.26 -12.02 4.74
N VAL A 151 -2.32 -11.11 4.49
CA VAL A 151 -1.78 -10.89 3.15
C VAL A 151 -1.16 -12.17 2.57
N SER A 152 -0.39 -12.91 3.36
CA SER A 152 0.22 -14.16 2.88
C SER A 152 -0.83 -15.23 2.54
N LEU A 153 -1.91 -15.32 3.33
CA LEU A 153 -3.04 -16.22 3.07
C LEU A 153 -3.79 -15.83 1.80
N VAL A 154 -4.04 -14.53 1.59
CA VAL A 154 -4.65 -14.02 0.35
C VAL A 154 -3.78 -14.33 -0.87
N LEU A 155 -2.45 -14.26 -0.75
CA LEU A 155 -1.56 -14.63 -1.85
C LEU A 155 -1.59 -16.13 -2.16
N LYS A 156 -1.79 -16.99 -1.15
CA LYS A 156 -1.91 -18.44 -1.32
C LYS A 156 -3.23 -18.86 -1.95
N TYR A 157 -4.34 -18.38 -1.38
CA TYR A 157 -5.68 -18.86 -1.73
C TYR A 157 -6.39 -17.99 -2.78
N ALA A 158 -5.97 -16.74 -2.96
CA ALA A 158 -6.50 -15.82 -3.95
C ALA A 158 -5.39 -15.35 -4.90
N SER A 159 -5.39 -14.07 -5.30
CA SER A 159 -4.38 -13.50 -6.19
C SER A 159 -3.96 -12.11 -5.73
N THR A 160 -2.78 -11.65 -6.15
CA THR A 160 -2.33 -10.28 -5.85
C THR A 160 -3.30 -9.22 -6.39
N ILE A 161 -4.06 -9.56 -7.43
CA ILE A 161 -5.11 -8.69 -7.99
C ILE A 161 -6.31 -8.60 -7.03
N THR A 162 -6.80 -9.71 -6.51
CA THR A 162 -7.89 -9.75 -5.50
C THR A 162 -7.50 -8.97 -4.24
N LYS A 163 -6.23 -9.07 -3.81
CA LYS A 163 -5.68 -8.26 -2.72
C LYS A 163 -5.77 -6.76 -3.01
N GLY A 164 -5.46 -6.35 -4.24
CA GLY A 164 -5.59 -4.97 -4.70
C GLY A 164 -7.02 -4.45 -4.54
N PHE A 165 -8.01 -5.22 -4.99
CA PHE A 165 -9.43 -4.87 -4.84
C PHE A 165 -9.88 -4.77 -3.38
N ALA A 166 -9.53 -5.75 -2.54
CA ALA A 166 -9.85 -5.70 -1.11
C ALA A 166 -9.28 -4.43 -0.44
N THR A 167 -8.08 -4.02 -0.86
CA THR A 167 -7.41 -2.82 -0.34
C THR A 167 -8.14 -1.55 -0.81
N SER A 168 -8.55 -1.48 -2.08
CA SER A 168 -9.34 -0.36 -2.60
C SER A 168 -10.71 -0.23 -1.92
N CYS A 169 -11.42 -1.34 -1.69
CA CYS A 169 -12.67 -1.35 -0.92
C CYS A 169 -12.46 -0.88 0.53
N ALA A 170 -11.39 -1.33 1.18
CA ALA A 170 -11.06 -0.89 2.53
C ALA A 170 -10.83 0.63 2.60
N ILE A 171 -10.17 1.23 1.60
CA ILE A 171 -9.98 2.70 1.53
C ILE A 171 -11.33 3.42 1.47
N VAL A 172 -12.27 2.96 0.63
CA VAL A 172 -13.60 3.56 0.52
C VAL A 172 -14.40 3.40 1.83
N LEU A 173 -14.36 2.23 2.46
CA LEU A 173 -15.06 2.00 3.74
C LEU A 173 -14.46 2.81 4.89
N SER A 174 -13.13 2.86 5.01
CA SER A 174 -12.45 3.65 6.04
C SER A 174 -12.74 5.14 5.90
N SER A 175 -12.86 5.62 4.67
CA SER A 175 -13.17 7.02 4.40
C SER A 175 -14.64 7.35 4.65
N LEU A 176 -15.58 6.46 4.34
CA LEU A 176 -16.98 6.57 4.77
C LEU A 176 -17.11 6.57 6.29
N ALA A 177 -16.43 5.65 6.97
CA ALA A 177 -16.38 5.62 8.43
C ALA A 177 -15.82 6.94 9.00
N SER A 178 -14.83 7.53 8.33
CA SER A 178 -14.26 8.81 8.75
C SER A 178 -15.26 9.97 8.66
N VAL A 179 -16.10 10.00 7.62
CA VAL A 179 -17.20 10.99 7.50
C VAL A 179 -18.16 10.89 8.68
N ILE A 180 -18.58 9.66 9.03
CA ILE A 180 -19.60 9.42 10.07
C ILE A 180 -19.03 9.64 11.48
N ILE A 181 -17.81 9.16 11.76
CA ILE A 181 -17.22 9.15 13.10
C ILE A 181 -16.56 10.50 13.45
N PHE A 182 -15.88 11.13 12.48
CA PHE A 182 -15.10 12.35 12.71
C PHE A 182 -15.76 13.61 12.13
N GLY A 183 -16.96 13.50 11.55
CA GLY A 183 -17.67 14.62 10.94
C GLY A 183 -16.92 15.25 9.78
N PHE A 184 -16.15 14.46 9.03
CA PHE A 184 -15.37 14.96 7.90
C PHE A 184 -16.29 15.30 6.71
N ASP A 185 -16.30 16.55 6.25
CA ASP A 185 -17.07 16.94 5.07
C ASP A 185 -16.45 16.35 3.77
N PRO A 186 -17.11 15.37 3.13
CA PRO A 186 -16.59 14.78 1.90
C PRO A 186 -16.72 15.78 0.75
N SER A 187 -15.61 16.00 0.04
CA SER A 187 -15.61 16.82 -1.18
C SER A 187 -16.27 16.08 -2.35
N ILE A 188 -16.81 16.82 -3.31
CA ILE A 188 -17.46 16.23 -4.51
C ILE A 188 -16.49 15.31 -5.29
N TYR A 189 -15.20 15.67 -5.33
CA TYR A 189 -14.16 14.87 -5.98
C TYR A 189 -13.90 13.55 -5.23
N PHE A 190 -13.98 13.58 -3.90
CA PHE A 190 -13.83 12.40 -3.07
C PHE A 190 -14.98 11.41 -3.33
N ILE A 191 -16.22 11.89 -3.42
CA ILE A 191 -17.40 11.06 -3.71
C ILE A 191 -17.30 10.47 -5.11
N LEU A 192 -16.92 11.28 -6.11
CA LEU A 192 -16.74 10.82 -7.49
C LEU A 192 -15.66 9.73 -7.60
N GLY A 193 -14.52 9.93 -6.92
CA GLY A 193 -13.44 8.96 -6.89
C GLY A 193 -13.83 7.66 -6.17
N ALA A 194 -14.53 7.76 -5.04
CA ALA A 194 -15.06 6.59 -4.33
C ALA A 194 -16.04 5.78 -5.19
N PHE A 195 -16.95 6.47 -5.90
CA PHE A 195 -17.86 5.83 -6.84
C PHE A 195 -17.11 5.12 -7.98
N LEU A 196 -16.10 5.76 -8.56
CA LEU A 196 -15.31 5.17 -9.64
C LEU A 196 -14.55 3.91 -9.17
N VAL A 197 -14.02 3.93 -7.94
CA VAL A 197 -13.36 2.76 -7.33
C VAL A 197 -14.35 1.61 -7.16
N VAL A 198 -15.53 1.86 -6.61
CA VAL A 198 -16.57 0.83 -6.43
C VAL A 198 -17.03 0.27 -7.78
N PHE A 199 -17.23 1.14 -8.77
CA PHE A 199 -17.63 0.74 -10.11
C PHE A 199 -16.55 -0.11 -10.81
N ALA A 200 -15.27 0.25 -10.67
CA ALA A 200 -14.15 -0.54 -11.19
C ALA A 200 -14.07 -1.95 -10.56
N VAL A 201 -14.28 -2.05 -9.24
CA VAL A 201 -14.27 -3.32 -8.51
C VAL A 201 -15.37 -4.24 -9.04
N ILE A 202 -16.59 -3.72 -9.19
CA ILE A 202 -17.73 -4.50 -9.68
C ILE A 202 -17.49 -4.99 -11.11
N LEU A 203 -17.04 -4.11 -12.01
CA LEU A 203 -16.79 -4.45 -13.41
C LEU A 203 -15.66 -5.46 -13.61
N TYR A 204 -14.67 -5.50 -12.72
CA TYR A 204 -13.62 -6.51 -12.78
C TYR A 204 -14.07 -7.87 -12.22
N GLY A 205 -14.99 -7.86 -11.26
CA GLY A 205 -15.55 -9.07 -10.63
C GLY A 205 -16.55 -9.83 -11.53
N ILE A 206 -17.13 -9.14 -12.50
CA ILE A 206 -18.01 -9.70 -13.56
C ILE A 206 -17.16 -10.20 -14.73
#